data_AF-A0A2L0BQ87-F1
#
_entry.id   AF-A0A2L0BQ87-F1
#
_cell.length_a   1.000
_cell.length_b   1.000
_cell.length_c   1.000
_cell.angle_alpha   90.00
_cell.angle_beta   90.00
_cell.angle_gamma   90.00
#
_symmetry.space_group_name_H-M   'P 1'
#
loop_
_entity.id
_entity.type
_entity.pdbx_description
1 polymer ?
#
loop_
_entity_poly.entity_id
_entity_poly.type
_entity_poly.pdbx_seq_one_letter_code
_entity_poly.pdbx_strand_id
1 'polypeptide(L)'
;EVLSNRYPYSCYKQVFVDEVPEDYRSYATMTILSTNLLHYAVVIDQVYTTRRVMAQAIAEQFFGCFISMQNCTDMWLPKGISQYLSCLYAKKCFGNNDYREFIQSTLLDVVRYEEEYGGIILDPSQPPAPLPISNSNASSNQKPHEQSHFYFSIKNLHTMSPLYCEAMQKKALLVMRMLEHRIGLELLLQVFNKQLSLAANAATQKIGSELWGHMLISTNLFTRAI
;
A
#
# COMPACT_ATOMS: atom_id res chain seq x y z
N GLU A 1 12.57 -4.25 14.73
CA GLU A 1 13.55 -5.02 13.94
C GLU A 1 13.32 -4.91 12.44
N VAL A 2 12.11 -5.17 11.91
CA VAL A 2 11.86 -5.07 10.45
C VAL A 2 12.14 -3.67 9.90
N LEU A 3 11.62 -2.66 10.60
CA LEU A 3 12.06 -1.28 10.40
C LEU A 3 13.12 -0.96 11.47
N SER A 4 14.24 -0.40 11.03
CA SER A 4 15.35 0.01 11.89
C SER A 4 15.16 1.41 12.48
N ASN A 5 14.02 2.05 12.19
CA ASN A 5 13.66 3.36 12.68
C ASN A 5 12.72 3.30 13.89
N ARG A 6 12.82 4.30 14.77
CA ARG A 6 11.85 4.51 15.84
C ARG A 6 10.52 4.97 15.27
N TYR A 7 9.45 4.80 16.05
CA TYR A 7 8.16 5.37 15.72
C TYR A 7 8.29 6.90 15.56
N PRO A 8 7.78 7.50 14.46
CA PRO A 8 8.06 8.90 14.11
C PRO A 8 7.39 9.92 15.03
N TYR A 9 6.43 9.49 15.85
CA TYR A 9 5.70 10.39 16.75
C TYR A 9 6.00 10.10 18.23
N SER A 10 5.58 11.02 19.10
CA SER A 10 5.84 10.93 20.55
C SER A 10 5.02 9.86 21.27
N CYS A 11 3.80 9.57 20.79
CA CYS A 11 2.90 8.61 21.41
C CYS A 11 1.99 7.96 20.35
N TYR A 12 1.45 6.80 20.71
CA TYR A 12 0.44 6.07 19.94
C TYR A 12 -0.85 6.01 20.75
N LYS A 13 -1.95 6.50 20.16
CA LYS A 13 -3.30 6.49 20.74
C LYS A 13 -4.20 5.55 19.94
N GLN A 14 -4.96 4.72 20.62
CA GLN A 14 -5.90 3.79 20.00
C GLN A 14 -7.28 4.06 20.57
N VAL A 15 -8.26 4.30 19.70
CA VAL A 15 -9.64 4.63 20.09
C VAL A 15 -10.58 3.64 19.41
N PHE A 16 -11.41 2.98 20.20
CA PHE A 16 -12.48 2.11 19.71
C PHE A 16 -13.78 2.89 19.68
N VAL A 17 -14.41 2.94 18.51
CA VAL A 17 -15.64 3.69 18.25
C VAL A 17 -16.66 2.75 17.64
N ASP A 18 -17.90 2.88 18.08
CA ASP A 18 -19.02 2.13 17.51
C ASP A 18 -19.53 2.80 16.22
N GLU A 19 -20.15 2.04 15.33
CA GLU A 19 -20.71 2.54 14.04
C GLU A 19 -19.68 3.18 13.07
N VAL A 20 -18.43 2.70 13.07
CA VAL A 20 -17.43 3.12 12.07
C VAL A 20 -17.67 2.37 10.74
N PRO A 21 -17.66 3.04 9.57
CA PRO A 21 -17.92 2.39 8.28
C PRO A 21 -16.81 1.43 7.83
N GLU A 22 -15.61 1.56 8.37
CA GLU A 22 -14.46 0.69 8.10
C GLU A 22 -13.89 0.16 9.42
N ASP A 23 -13.26 -1.02 9.38
CA ASP A 23 -12.69 -1.66 10.57
C ASP A 23 -11.62 -0.80 11.24
N TYR A 24 -10.87 -0.02 10.46
CA TYR A 24 -9.83 0.87 10.95
C TYR A 24 -9.64 2.11 10.08
N ARG A 25 -9.22 3.21 10.70
CA ARG A 25 -8.69 4.39 10.05
C ARG A 25 -7.45 4.88 10.79
N SER A 26 -6.35 5.01 10.05
CA SER A 26 -5.08 5.50 10.59
C SER A 26 -4.91 7.00 10.39
N TYR A 27 -4.55 7.68 11.48
CA TYR A 27 -4.19 9.10 11.52
C TYR A 27 -2.82 9.27 12.16
N ALA A 28 -2.25 10.49 12.06
CA ALA A 28 -1.02 10.82 12.75
C ALA A 28 -1.20 10.64 14.27
N THR A 29 -0.36 9.82 14.90
CA THR A 29 -0.39 9.48 16.34
C THR A 29 -1.60 8.69 16.85
N MET A 30 -2.65 8.52 16.03
CA MET A 30 -3.93 7.96 16.47
C MET A 30 -4.49 6.97 15.47
N THR A 31 -5.04 5.86 15.94
CA THR A 31 -5.85 4.94 15.13
C THR A 31 -7.25 4.86 15.70
N ILE A 32 -8.25 5.03 14.84
CA ILE A 32 -9.65 4.77 15.15
C ILE A 32 -9.98 3.37 14.65
N LEU A 33 -10.56 2.54 15.52
CA LEU A 33 -10.91 1.15 15.26
C LEU A 33 -12.38 0.91 15.58
N SER A 34 -12.98 -0.04 14.89
CA SER A 34 -14.32 -0.52 15.23
C SER A 34 -14.32 -1.28 16.55
N THR A 35 -15.33 -1.05 17.39
CA THR A 35 -15.63 -1.84 18.60
C THR A 35 -15.78 -3.34 18.32
N ASN A 36 -16.17 -3.73 17.09
CA ASN A 36 -16.31 -5.13 16.67
C ASN A 36 -15.00 -5.93 16.69
N LEU A 37 -13.85 -5.24 16.72
CA LEU A 37 -12.54 -5.88 16.81
C LEU A 37 -12.19 -6.29 18.25
N LEU A 38 -12.90 -5.78 19.26
CA LEU A 38 -12.72 -6.15 20.65
C LEU A 38 -13.28 -7.55 20.88
N HIS A 39 -12.48 -8.40 21.52
CA HIS A 39 -12.85 -9.78 21.81
C HIS A 39 -12.31 -10.19 23.18
N TYR A 40 -13.02 -11.14 23.80
CA TYR A 40 -12.54 -11.78 25.02
C TYR A 40 -11.46 -12.82 24.70
N ALA A 41 -10.61 -13.14 25.68
CA ALA A 41 -9.48 -14.07 25.49
C ALA A 41 -9.89 -15.49 25.06
N VAL A 42 -11.16 -15.87 25.24
CA VAL A 42 -11.69 -17.19 24.83
C VAL A 42 -11.97 -17.27 23.33
N VAL A 43 -12.16 -16.13 22.65
CA VAL A 43 -12.46 -16.08 21.22
C VAL A 43 -11.14 -16.05 20.44
N ILE A 44 -10.61 -17.24 20.14
CA ILE A 44 -9.29 -17.41 19.51
C ILE A 44 -9.26 -17.00 18.03
N ASP A 45 -10.36 -17.17 17.29
CA ASP A 45 -10.40 -16.92 15.86
C ASP A 45 -10.24 -15.42 15.52
N GLN A 46 -10.79 -14.56 16.37
CA GLN A 46 -10.75 -13.11 16.18
C GLN A 46 -9.34 -12.52 16.41
N VAL A 47 -8.44 -13.27 17.06
CA VAL A 47 -7.07 -12.83 17.34
C VAL A 47 -6.32 -12.51 16.04
N TYR A 48 -6.48 -13.34 15.00
CA TYR A 48 -5.80 -13.17 13.71
C TYR A 48 -6.27 -11.89 13.00
N THR A 49 -7.59 -11.70 12.93
CA THR A 49 -8.21 -10.54 12.29
C THR A 49 -7.83 -9.24 13.01
N THR A 50 -8.07 -9.16 14.32
CA THR A 50 -7.82 -7.94 15.09
C THR A 50 -6.35 -7.54 15.07
N ARG A 51 -5.42 -8.51 15.24
CA ARG A 51 -3.98 -8.20 15.22
C ARG A 51 -3.48 -7.80 13.84
N ARG A 52 -3.99 -8.39 12.77
CA ARG A 52 -3.65 -7.98 11.39
C ARG A 52 -4.15 -6.58 11.08
N VAL A 53 -5.37 -6.24 11.50
CA VAL A 53 -5.93 -4.88 11.37
C VAL A 53 -5.11 -3.86 12.18
N MET A 54 -4.73 -4.18 13.43
CA MET A 54 -3.87 -3.30 14.22
C MET A 54 -2.47 -3.12 13.61
N ALA A 55 -1.87 -4.20 13.10
CA ALA A 55 -0.57 -4.14 12.43
C ALA A 55 -0.63 -3.29 11.15
N GLN A 56 -1.70 -3.45 10.37
CA GLN A 56 -1.97 -2.62 9.21
C GLN A 56 -2.11 -1.15 9.59
N ALA A 57 -2.88 -0.86 10.64
CA ALA A 57 -3.10 0.50 11.09
C ALA A 57 -1.78 1.20 11.47
N ILE A 58 -0.90 0.51 12.20
CA ILE A 58 0.42 1.04 12.57
C ILE A 58 1.30 1.22 11.32
N ALA A 59 1.30 0.26 10.40
CA ALA A 59 2.09 0.34 9.18
C ALA A 59 1.68 1.56 8.31
N GLU A 60 0.39 1.88 8.26
CA GLU A 60 -0.13 3.07 7.56
C GLU A 60 0.28 4.40 8.21
N GLN A 61 0.55 4.41 9.51
CA GLN A 61 1.07 5.62 10.16
C GLN A 61 2.49 5.93 9.69
N PHE A 62 3.32 4.92 9.45
CA PHE A 62 4.64 5.11 8.83
C PHE A 62 4.52 5.49 7.35
N PHE A 63 3.75 4.71 6.59
CA PHE A 63 3.54 4.91 5.15
C PHE A 63 2.07 5.24 4.89
N GLY A 64 1.77 6.54 4.79
CA GLY A 64 0.44 7.10 4.68
C GLY A 64 0.33 8.42 5.43
N CYS A 65 0.71 8.44 6.72
CA CYS A 65 0.72 9.66 7.53
C CYS A 65 2.09 10.33 7.59
N PHE A 66 3.16 9.59 7.88
CA PHE A 66 4.50 10.17 8.01
C PHE A 66 5.17 10.40 6.66
N ILE A 67 5.15 9.37 5.81
CA ILE A 67 5.46 9.49 4.38
C ILE A 67 4.14 9.48 3.61
N SER A 68 3.84 10.56 2.88
CA SER A 68 2.59 10.72 2.14
C SER A 68 2.81 10.62 0.64
N MET A 69 1.76 10.29 -0.12
CA MET A 69 1.84 10.26 -1.58
C MET A 69 2.01 11.68 -2.16
N GLN A 70 2.81 11.81 -3.22
CA GLN A 70 2.98 13.08 -3.93
C GLN A 70 1.75 13.40 -4.81
N ASN A 71 1.24 12.40 -5.52
CA ASN A 71 0.12 12.50 -6.45
C ASN A 71 -0.93 11.42 -6.12
N CYS A 72 -2.20 11.64 -6.50
CA CYS A 72 -3.26 10.64 -6.32
C CYS A 72 -2.98 9.33 -7.07
N THR A 73 -2.21 9.40 -8.17
CA THR A 73 -1.78 8.25 -8.96
C THR A 73 -0.83 7.33 -8.19
N ASP A 74 -0.11 7.86 -7.21
CA ASP A 74 0.84 7.10 -6.38
C ASP A 74 0.16 6.46 -5.16
N MET A 75 -1.17 6.51 -5.03
CA MET A 75 -1.90 5.99 -3.87
C MET A 75 -1.61 4.50 -3.61
N TRP A 76 -1.39 3.71 -4.66
CA TRP A 76 -1.10 2.29 -4.54
C TRP A 76 0.18 2.02 -3.73
N LEU A 77 1.14 2.94 -3.74
CA LEU A 77 2.47 2.74 -3.18
C LEU A 77 2.48 2.74 -1.64
N PRO A 78 2.04 3.79 -0.92
CA PRO A 78 2.02 3.77 0.55
C PRO A 78 1.07 2.69 1.09
N LYS A 79 -0.05 2.43 0.40
CA LYS A 79 -0.98 1.34 0.78
C LYS A 79 -0.38 -0.05 0.53
N GLY A 80 0.33 -0.24 -0.57
CA GLY A 80 1.04 -1.49 -0.86
C GLY A 80 2.17 -1.78 0.13
N ILE A 81 2.98 -0.76 0.47
CA ILE A 81 4.07 -0.88 1.45
C ILE A 81 3.51 -1.21 2.84
N SER A 82 2.48 -0.50 3.30
CA SER A 82 1.88 -0.74 4.61
C SER A 82 1.28 -2.15 4.72
N GLN A 83 0.53 -2.60 3.69
CA GLN A 83 0.02 -3.98 3.63
C GLN A 83 1.12 -5.02 3.61
N TYR A 84 2.19 -4.78 2.88
CA TYR A 84 3.35 -5.66 2.83
C TYR A 84 4.04 -5.78 4.20
N LEU A 85 4.24 -4.67 4.92
CA LEU A 85 4.80 -4.68 6.27
C LEU A 85 3.89 -5.42 7.27
N SER A 86 2.57 -5.24 7.18
CA SER A 86 1.59 -5.98 7.96
C SER A 86 1.66 -7.49 7.67
N CYS A 87 1.86 -7.88 6.41
CA CYS A 87 2.06 -9.27 6.02
C CYS A 87 3.35 -9.88 6.59
N LEU A 88 4.46 -9.12 6.61
CA LEU A 88 5.70 -9.58 7.23
C LEU A 88 5.52 -9.80 8.75
N TYR A 89 4.76 -8.92 9.40
CA TYR A 89 4.37 -9.12 10.80
C TYR A 89 3.52 -10.39 10.98
N ALA A 90 2.48 -10.57 10.17
CA ALA A 90 1.60 -11.74 10.22
C ALA A 90 2.39 -13.04 10.01
N LYS A 91 3.30 -13.08 9.03
CA LYS A 91 4.20 -14.23 8.78
C LYS A 91 5.07 -14.56 10.00
N LYS A 92 5.56 -13.56 10.72
CA LYS A 92 6.38 -13.74 11.93
C LYS A 92 5.55 -14.20 13.14
N CYS A 93 4.33 -13.71 13.30
CA CYS A 93 3.50 -13.97 14.48
C CYS A 93 2.57 -15.17 14.36
N PHE A 94 1.97 -15.40 13.19
CA PHE A 94 0.96 -16.44 12.95
C PHE A 94 1.50 -17.64 12.15
N GLY A 95 2.70 -17.51 11.59
CA GLY A 95 3.37 -18.56 10.85
C GLY A 95 3.18 -18.47 9.34
N ASN A 96 3.93 -19.31 8.63
CA ASN A 96 4.04 -19.21 7.18
C ASN A 96 2.83 -19.78 6.42
N ASN A 97 2.08 -20.70 7.01
CA ASN A 97 0.94 -21.34 6.33
C ASN A 97 -0.24 -20.37 6.19
N ASP A 98 -0.60 -19.69 7.28
CA ASP A 98 -1.60 -18.62 7.29
C ASP A 98 -1.25 -17.51 6.30
N TYR A 99 0.02 -17.07 6.30
CA TYR A 99 0.51 -16.11 5.32
C TYR A 99 0.35 -16.59 3.87
N ARG A 100 0.63 -17.87 3.57
CA ARG A 100 0.51 -18.42 2.22
C ARG A 100 -0.95 -18.51 1.76
N GLU A 101 -1.84 -18.91 2.65
CA GLU A 101 -3.28 -18.91 2.42
C GLU A 101 -3.75 -17.48 2.11
N PHE A 102 -3.35 -16.51 2.93
CA PHE A 102 -3.74 -15.12 2.75
C PHE A 102 -3.31 -14.55 1.39
N ILE A 103 -2.07 -14.83 0.97
CA ILE A 103 -1.56 -14.39 -0.34
C ILE A 103 -2.31 -15.08 -1.49
N GLN A 104 -2.62 -16.37 -1.35
CA GLN A 104 -3.38 -17.11 -2.36
C GLN A 104 -4.81 -16.57 -2.48
N SER A 105 -5.49 -16.36 -1.36
CA SER A 105 -6.83 -15.78 -1.27
C SER A 105 -6.86 -14.37 -1.89
N THR A 106 -5.89 -13.53 -1.55
CA THR A 106 -5.73 -12.19 -2.14
C THR A 106 -5.52 -12.24 -3.65
N LEU A 107 -4.73 -13.19 -4.16
CA LEU A 107 -4.53 -13.38 -5.59
C LEU A 107 -5.83 -13.77 -6.31
N LEU A 108 -6.59 -14.71 -5.75
CA LEU A 108 -7.88 -15.13 -6.31
C LEU A 108 -8.90 -13.98 -6.33
N ASP A 109 -8.91 -13.15 -5.30
CA ASP A 109 -9.74 -11.94 -5.26
C ASP A 109 -9.42 -10.96 -6.38
N VAL A 110 -8.13 -10.71 -6.63
CA VAL A 110 -7.69 -9.82 -7.72
C VAL A 110 -8.05 -10.41 -9.08
N VAL A 111 -7.83 -11.71 -9.28
CA VAL A 111 -8.18 -12.40 -10.54
C VAL A 111 -9.68 -12.30 -10.81
N ARG A 112 -10.51 -12.60 -9.81
CA ARG A 112 -11.97 -12.51 -9.92
C ARG A 112 -12.43 -11.11 -10.31
N TYR A 113 -11.84 -10.08 -9.68
CA TYR A 113 -12.15 -8.70 -10.02
C TYR A 113 -11.74 -8.35 -11.46
N GLU A 114 -10.55 -8.78 -11.90
CA GLU A 114 -10.05 -8.51 -13.24
C GLU A 114 -10.84 -9.26 -14.34
N GLU A 115 -11.38 -10.45 -14.04
CA GLU A 115 -12.28 -11.21 -14.92
C GLU A 115 -13.64 -10.52 -15.07
N GLU A 116 -14.22 -10.00 -13.99
CA GLU A 116 -15.55 -9.38 -13.99
C GLU A 116 -15.56 -7.95 -14.55
N TYR A 117 -14.58 -7.12 -14.17
CA TYR A 117 -14.60 -5.68 -14.42
C TYR A 117 -13.46 -5.19 -15.32
N GLY A 118 -12.44 -6.02 -15.57
CA GLY A 118 -11.26 -5.69 -16.36
C GLY A 118 -10.03 -5.30 -15.53
N GLY A 119 -8.90 -5.11 -16.23
CA GLY A 119 -7.59 -4.95 -15.60
C GLY A 119 -7.44 -3.71 -14.72
N ILE A 120 -6.76 -3.87 -13.58
CA ILE A 120 -6.47 -2.78 -12.64
C ILE A 120 -5.16 -2.07 -13.04
N ILE A 121 -5.18 -0.74 -13.12
CA ILE A 121 -4.02 0.09 -13.45
C ILE A 121 -3.50 0.72 -12.15
N LEU A 122 -2.23 0.45 -11.82
CA LEU A 122 -1.62 0.97 -10.58
C LEU A 122 -1.11 2.40 -10.74
N ASP A 123 -0.46 2.72 -11.85
CA ASP A 123 -0.04 4.08 -12.18
C ASP A 123 -0.58 4.50 -13.56
N PRO A 124 -1.59 5.38 -13.61
CA PRO A 124 -2.14 5.89 -14.88
C PRO A 124 -1.29 7.02 -15.49
N SER A 125 -0.20 7.44 -14.86
CA SER A 125 0.65 8.56 -15.34
C SER A 125 1.65 8.13 -16.42
N GLN A 126 2.07 6.87 -16.42
CA GLN A 126 2.97 6.33 -17.41
C GLN A 126 2.19 5.53 -18.47
N PRO A 127 2.44 5.76 -19.78
CA PRO A 127 1.85 4.91 -20.80
C PRO A 127 2.32 3.46 -20.60
N PRO A 128 1.44 2.46 -20.76
CA PRO A 128 1.80 1.06 -20.58
C PRO A 128 3.00 0.73 -21.48
N ALA A 129 3.95 -0.04 -20.94
CA ALA A 129 5.10 -0.49 -21.70
C ALA A 129 4.60 -1.20 -22.98
N PRO A 130 5.18 -0.89 -24.16
CA PRO A 130 4.78 -1.57 -25.38
C PRO A 130 4.98 -3.08 -25.18
N LEU A 131 3.93 -3.85 -25.52
CA LEU A 131 4.02 -5.31 -25.51
C LEU A 131 5.24 -5.73 -26.35
N PRO A 132 6.01 -6.74 -25.94
CA PRO A 132 7.12 -7.23 -26.75
C PRO A 132 6.55 -7.94 -27.98
N ILE A 133 6.28 -7.17 -29.03
CA ILE A 133 5.88 -7.70 -30.33
C ILE A 133 7.16 -8.05 -31.09
N SER A 134 7.33 -9.32 -31.42
CA SER A 134 8.35 -9.78 -32.35
C SER A 134 8.10 -9.18 -33.74
N ASN A 135 8.97 -8.26 -34.14
CA ASN A 135 9.31 -7.82 -35.49
C ASN A 135 8.26 -7.21 -36.45
N SER A 136 8.72 -6.06 -36.97
CA SER A 136 8.55 -5.49 -38.31
C SER A 136 7.22 -4.85 -38.72
N ASN A 137 7.30 -3.53 -38.91
CA ASN A 137 6.50 -2.71 -39.82
C ASN A 137 4.99 -2.66 -39.60
N ALA A 138 4.56 -1.70 -38.78
CA ALA A 138 3.32 -0.96 -39.03
C ALA A 138 3.40 0.42 -38.37
N SER A 139 3.76 1.43 -39.16
CA SER A 139 3.31 2.79 -38.93
C SER A 139 1.78 2.81 -39.04
N SER A 140 1.07 2.94 -37.93
CA SER A 140 -0.31 3.41 -37.95
C SER A 140 -0.67 3.99 -36.59
N ASN A 141 -1.11 5.26 -36.60
CA ASN A 141 -1.93 5.94 -35.61
C ASN A 141 -2.08 5.22 -34.26
N GLN A 142 -1.35 5.70 -33.25
CA GLN A 142 -1.76 5.55 -31.87
C GLN A 142 -3.11 6.27 -31.70
N LYS A 143 -4.21 5.57 -31.99
CA LYS A 143 -5.49 5.87 -31.35
C LYS A 143 -5.20 5.92 -29.85
N PRO A 144 -5.71 6.91 -29.09
CA PRO A 144 -5.58 6.88 -27.64
C PRO A 144 -6.16 5.55 -27.17
N HIS A 145 -5.26 4.64 -26.83
CA HIS A 145 -5.56 3.24 -26.55
C HIS A 145 -6.54 3.22 -25.39
N GLU A 146 -7.73 2.69 -25.66
CA GLU A 146 -8.76 2.24 -24.71
C GLU A 146 -8.61 2.85 -23.31
N GLN A 147 -9.00 4.11 -23.18
CA GLN A 147 -9.22 4.71 -21.89
C GLN A 147 -10.35 3.94 -21.21
N SER A 148 -9.96 3.00 -20.36
CA SER A 148 -10.71 2.43 -19.24
C SER A 148 -12.06 1.81 -19.60
N HIS A 149 -12.16 0.48 -19.44
CA HIS A 149 -13.43 -0.26 -19.27
C HIS A 149 -14.33 0.28 -18.13
N PHE A 150 -13.84 1.27 -17.38
CA PHE A 150 -14.50 1.88 -16.24
C PHE A 150 -15.16 3.20 -16.61
N TYR A 151 -16.39 3.40 -16.11
CA TYR A 151 -17.16 4.64 -16.28
C TYR A 151 -16.63 5.81 -15.44
N PHE A 152 -15.58 5.61 -14.63
CA PHE A 152 -15.01 6.59 -13.72
C PHE A 152 -13.55 6.93 -14.05
N SER A 153 -13.12 8.14 -13.68
CA SER A 153 -11.73 8.56 -13.87
C SER A 153 -10.81 7.95 -12.81
N ILE A 154 -9.73 7.32 -13.25
CA ILE A 154 -8.68 6.74 -12.38
C ILE A 154 -7.72 7.84 -11.85
N LYS A 155 -7.78 9.06 -12.41
CA LYS A 155 -6.89 10.16 -12.03
C LYS A 155 -7.31 10.84 -10.73
N ASN A 156 -8.60 10.84 -10.41
CA ASN A 156 -9.15 11.51 -9.24
C ASN A 156 -9.59 10.48 -8.20
N LEU A 157 -9.09 10.62 -6.97
CA LEU A 157 -9.42 9.72 -5.86
C LEU A 157 -10.93 9.66 -5.58
N HIS A 158 -11.61 10.80 -5.66
CA HIS A 158 -13.03 10.91 -5.32
C HIS A 158 -13.97 10.29 -6.35
N THR A 159 -13.48 9.94 -7.54
CA THR A 159 -14.30 9.28 -8.58
C THR A 159 -14.10 7.77 -8.61
N MET A 160 -13.11 7.23 -7.88
CA MET A 160 -12.81 5.80 -7.88
C MET A 160 -13.85 5.02 -7.07
N SER A 161 -14.29 3.88 -7.62
CA SER A 161 -15.15 2.95 -6.90
C SER A 161 -14.41 2.36 -5.70
N PRO A 162 -15.07 2.18 -4.52
CA PRO A 162 -14.45 1.56 -3.36
C PRO A 162 -13.99 0.12 -3.66
N LEU A 163 -14.72 -0.62 -4.48
CA LEU A 163 -14.33 -1.97 -4.92
C LEU A 163 -13.02 -1.94 -5.73
N TYR A 164 -12.88 -0.94 -6.61
CA TYR A 164 -11.65 -0.75 -7.37
C TYR A 164 -10.48 -0.39 -6.44
N CYS A 165 -10.70 0.48 -5.46
CA CYS A 165 -9.68 0.85 -4.48
C CYS A 165 -9.21 -0.36 -3.66
N GLU A 166 -10.12 -1.24 -3.22
CA GLU A 166 -9.78 -2.46 -2.49
C GLU A 166 -8.96 -3.42 -3.37
N ALA A 167 -9.42 -3.67 -4.60
CA ALA A 167 -8.73 -4.54 -5.54
C ALA A 167 -7.34 -3.99 -5.91
N MET A 168 -7.21 -2.67 -6.05
CA MET A 168 -5.94 -1.98 -6.29
C MET A 168 -4.97 -2.15 -5.12
N GLN A 169 -5.44 -2.06 -3.87
CA GLN A 169 -4.60 -2.31 -2.70
C GLN A 169 -4.11 -3.77 -2.66
N LYS A 170 -5.01 -4.74 -2.88
CA LYS A 170 -4.66 -6.16 -2.98
C LYS A 170 -3.61 -6.42 -4.07
N LYS A 171 -3.77 -5.79 -5.24
CA LYS A 171 -2.80 -5.87 -6.33
C LYS A 171 -1.46 -5.22 -5.97
N ALA A 172 -1.47 -4.08 -5.28
CA ALA A 172 -0.27 -3.41 -4.82
C ALA A 172 0.56 -4.29 -3.86
N LEU A 173 -0.09 -5.01 -2.95
CA LEU A 173 0.56 -6.00 -2.07
C LEU A 173 1.28 -7.09 -2.89
N LEU A 174 0.61 -7.65 -3.91
CA LEU A 174 1.19 -8.69 -4.76
C LEU A 174 2.41 -8.16 -5.55
N VAL A 175 2.34 -6.93 -6.05
CA VAL A 175 3.47 -6.27 -6.73
C VAL A 175 4.64 -6.07 -5.78
N MET A 176 4.40 -5.63 -4.53
CA MET A 176 5.44 -5.52 -3.51
C MET A 176 6.12 -6.86 -3.22
N ARG A 177 5.34 -7.93 -3.15
CA ARG A 177 5.87 -9.30 -3.00
C ARG A 177 6.69 -9.75 -4.23
N MET A 178 6.29 -9.38 -5.44
CA MET A 178 7.08 -9.67 -6.64
C MET A 178 8.41 -8.93 -6.63
N LEU A 179 8.42 -7.67 -6.16
CA LEU A 179 9.65 -6.90 -5.97
C LEU A 179 10.57 -7.53 -4.92
N GLU A 180 10.02 -7.99 -3.78
CA GLU A 180 10.78 -8.75 -2.77
C GLU A 180 11.46 -9.97 -3.40
N HIS A 181 10.76 -10.75 -4.24
CA HIS A 181 11.33 -11.95 -4.85
C HIS A 181 12.41 -11.65 -5.91
N ARG A 182 12.36 -10.47 -6.54
CA ARG A 182 13.33 -10.07 -7.59
C ARG A 182 14.59 -9.41 -7.01
N ILE A 183 14.42 -8.53 -6.04
CA ILE A 183 15.49 -7.70 -5.47
C ILE A 183 16.07 -8.36 -4.20
N GLY A 184 15.23 -9.06 -3.43
CA GLY A 184 15.57 -9.59 -2.12
C GLY A 184 15.02 -8.72 -0.98
N LEU A 185 14.70 -9.38 0.14
CA LEU A 185 14.09 -8.74 1.31
C LEU A 185 14.99 -7.67 1.94
N GLU A 186 16.30 -7.95 2.08
CA GLU A 186 17.23 -7.05 2.78
C GLU A 186 17.39 -5.71 2.07
N LEU A 187 17.59 -5.74 0.75
CA LEU A 187 17.72 -4.55 -0.07
C LEU A 187 16.40 -3.74 -0.08
N LEU A 188 15.25 -4.41 -0.18
CA LEU A 188 13.95 -3.73 -0.13
C LEU A 188 13.73 -3.03 1.23
N LEU A 189 14.08 -3.68 2.33
CA LEU A 189 14.02 -3.07 3.66
C LEU A 189 15.02 -1.91 3.82
N GLN A 190 16.20 -1.99 3.21
CA GLN A 190 17.15 -0.87 3.19
C GLN A 190 16.58 0.35 2.48
N VAL A 191 15.88 0.16 1.35
CA VAL A 191 15.19 1.26 0.65
C VAL A 191 14.12 1.89 1.55
N PHE A 192 13.27 1.10 2.21
CA PHE A 192 12.25 1.64 3.12
C PHE A 192 12.86 2.40 4.30
N ASN A 193 13.91 1.86 4.91
CA ASN A 193 14.61 2.51 6.02
C ASN A 193 15.30 3.81 5.59
N LYS A 194 15.87 3.86 4.37
CA LYS A 194 16.46 5.07 3.80
C LYS A 194 15.39 6.15 3.60
N GLN A 195 14.23 5.82 3.04
CA GLN A 195 13.14 6.77 2.86
C GLN A 195 12.63 7.32 4.20
N LEU A 196 12.44 6.47 5.20
CA LEU A 196 12.04 6.89 6.55
C LEU A 196 13.09 7.78 7.22
N SER A 197 14.38 7.50 7.04
CA SER A 197 15.46 8.33 7.59
C SER A 197 15.51 9.71 6.92
N LEU A 198 15.34 9.78 5.61
CA LEU A 198 15.25 11.05 4.88
C LEU A 198 14.04 11.87 5.33
N ALA A 199 12.88 11.24 5.47
CA ALA A 199 11.67 11.88 5.99
C ALA A 199 11.84 12.37 7.44
N ALA A 200 12.50 11.59 8.31
CA ALA A 200 12.80 11.98 9.68
C ALA A 200 13.71 13.21 9.76
N ASN A 201 14.76 13.24 8.93
CA ASN A 201 15.63 14.41 8.86
C ASN A 201 14.87 15.64 8.36
N ALA A 202 14.04 15.49 7.33
CA ALA A 202 13.21 16.57 6.79
C ALA A 202 12.23 17.13 7.83
N ALA A 203 11.57 16.27 8.61
CA ALA A 203 10.57 16.65 9.61
C ALA A 203 11.12 17.53 10.74
N THR A 204 12.41 17.42 11.06
CA THR A 204 13.06 18.24 12.12
C THR A 204 13.46 19.64 11.66
N GLN A 205 13.45 19.91 10.35
CA GLN A 205 13.91 21.17 9.80
C GLN A 205 12.80 22.23 9.77
N LYS A 206 13.20 23.51 9.85
CA LYS A 206 12.27 24.65 9.80
C LYS A 206 11.60 24.74 8.42
N ILE A 207 10.35 25.22 8.42
CA ILE A 207 9.58 25.61 7.21
C ILE A 207 10.49 26.49 6.33
N GLY A 208 10.75 26.07 5.09
CA GLY A 208 11.56 26.82 4.10
C GLY A 208 12.79 26.06 3.59
N SER A 209 13.10 24.90 4.15
CA SER A 209 14.05 23.97 3.55
C SER A 209 13.33 23.15 2.47
N GLU A 210 13.82 23.14 1.23
CA GLU A 210 13.28 22.33 0.12
C GLU A 210 13.32 20.81 0.40
N LEU A 211 13.89 20.41 1.54
CA LEU A 211 14.00 19.03 2.01
C LEU A 211 12.66 18.39 2.41
N TRP A 212 11.58 19.16 2.52
CA TRP A 212 10.24 18.64 2.83
C TRP A 212 9.67 17.73 1.72
N GLY A 213 10.20 17.86 0.48
CA GLY A 213 9.89 16.92 -0.60
C GLY A 213 10.26 15.47 -0.27
N HIS A 214 11.19 15.23 0.66
CA HIS A 214 11.55 13.87 1.11
C HIS A 214 10.50 13.20 2.01
N MET A 215 9.48 13.94 2.47
CA MET A 215 8.31 13.34 3.13
C MET A 215 7.26 12.85 2.13
N LEU A 216 7.43 13.16 0.85
CA LEU A 216 6.56 12.72 -0.22
C LEU A 216 7.19 11.51 -0.92
N ILE A 217 6.34 10.52 -1.22
CA ILE A 217 6.71 9.36 -2.01
C ILE A 217 5.95 9.38 -3.34
N SER A 218 6.68 9.16 -4.43
CA SER A 218 6.13 8.95 -5.76
C SER A 218 6.70 7.70 -6.40
N THR A 219 5.97 7.13 -7.36
CA THR A 219 6.39 5.93 -8.07
C THR A 219 7.76 6.14 -8.75
N ASN A 220 7.99 7.33 -9.32
CA ASN A 220 9.27 7.68 -9.94
C ASN A 220 10.44 7.78 -8.95
N LEU A 221 10.21 8.34 -7.75
CA LEU A 221 11.24 8.41 -6.72
C LEU A 221 11.58 7.00 -6.20
N PHE A 222 10.54 6.18 -6.02
CA PHE A 222 10.67 4.82 -5.51
C PHE A 222 11.39 3.90 -6.51
N THR A 223 11.05 3.96 -7.79
CA THR A 223 11.71 3.16 -8.83
C THR A 223 13.17 3.55 -9.05
N ARG A 224 13.54 4.81 -8.82
CA ARG A 224 14.95 5.25 -8.83
C ARG A 224 15.73 4.86 -7.57
N ALA A 225 15.03 4.56 -6.48
CA ALA A 225 15.64 4.19 -5.20
C ALA A 225 15.90 2.69 -5.07
N ILE A 226 15.17 1.87 -5.83
CA ILE A 226 15.39 0.44 -6.06
C ILE A 226 16.52 0.25 -7.08
#